data_AF-A0A538HJM7-F1
#
_entry.id   AF-A0A538HJM7-F1
#
_cell.length_a   1.000
_cell.length_b   1.000
_cell.length_c   1.000
_cell.angle_alpha   90.00
_cell.angle_beta   90.00
_cell.angle_gamma   90.00
#
_symmetry.space_group_name_H-M   'P 1'
#
loop_
_entity.id
_entity.type
_entity.pdbx_description
1 polymer ?
#
loop_
_entity_poly.entity_id
_entity_poly.type
_entity_poly.pdbx_seq_one_letter_code
_entity_poly.pdbx_strand_id
1 'polypeptide(L)'
;MPARPPADGKVLELRGKGRSFAAIAKLLGYESANAANVAFNRALRARPAAEQKLLRKQEKLRLDALAERVRARPNLSEREIGRQLRTISRLRSELAAE
;
A
#
# COMPACT_ATOMS: atom_id res chain seq x y z
N MET A 1 16.93 21.16 15.30
CA MET A 1 15.62 20.64 14.85
C MET A 1 15.87 19.32 14.12
N PRO A 2 15.41 18.15 14.59
CA PRO A 2 15.64 16.92 13.85
C PRO A 2 14.87 17.00 12.52
N ALA A 3 15.54 16.66 11.42
CA ALA A 3 14.98 16.66 10.08
C ALA A 3 13.70 15.83 10.06
N ARG A 4 12.58 16.44 9.68
CA ARG A 4 11.32 15.71 9.46
C ARG A 4 11.64 14.64 8.40
N PRO A 5 11.49 13.33 8.68
CA PRO A 5 11.72 12.33 7.65
C PRO A 5 10.82 12.69 6.46
N PRO A 6 11.34 12.62 5.21
CA PRO A 6 10.52 12.91 4.04
C PRO A 6 9.26 12.04 4.13
N ALA A 7 8.10 12.64 3.87
CA ALA A 7 6.80 12.00 4.07
C ALA A 7 6.74 10.59 3.48
N ASP A 8 7.44 10.38 2.37
CA ASP A 8 7.62 9.11 1.65
C ASP A 8 8.22 8.00 2.53
N GLY A 9 9.23 8.30 3.36
CA GLY A 9 9.82 7.31 4.29
C GLY A 9 8.82 6.85 5.34
N LYS A 10 7.94 7.75 5.78
CA LYS A 10 6.89 7.46 6.76
C LYS A 10 5.75 6.64 6.14
N VAL A 11 5.49 6.78 4.84
CA VAL A 11 4.57 5.93 4.09
C VAL A 11 5.04 4.47 4.11
N LEU A 12 6.33 4.21 3.84
CA LEU A 12 6.92 2.87 3.90
C LEU A 12 6.74 2.24 5.28
N GLU A 13 7.06 2.96 6.36
CA GLU A 13 6.92 2.46 7.72
C GLU A 13 5.46 2.16 8.08
N LEU A 14 4.54 3.08 7.79
CA LEU A 14 3.12 2.90 8.10
C LEU A 14 2.51 1.75 7.29
N ARG A 15 2.93 1.61 6.04
CA ARG A 15 2.54 0.48 5.20
C ARG A 15 3.12 -0.82 5.75
N GLY A 16 4.38 -0.79 6.18
CA GLY A 16 5.06 -1.85 6.92
C GLY A 16 4.32 -2.30 8.19
N LYS A 17 3.63 -1.39 8.87
CA LYS A 17 2.76 -1.67 10.04
C LYS A 17 1.35 -2.15 9.68
N GLY A 18 1.04 -2.32 8.38
CA GLY A 18 -0.24 -2.84 7.90
C GLY A 18 -1.34 -1.79 7.72
N ARG A 19 -1.03 -0.48 7.77
CA ARG A 19 -2.02 0.57 7.48
C ARG A 19 -2.38 0.57 6.00
N SER A 20 -3.64 0.86 5.68
CA SER A 20 -4.11 1.05 4.31
C SER A 20 -3.65 2.39 3.74
N PHE A 21 -3.47 2.50 2.42
CA PHE A 21 -3.11 3.77 1.78
C PHE A 21 -4.11 4.89 2.08
N ALA A 22 -5.41 4.58 2.22
CA ALA A 22 -6.41 5.55 2.64
C ALA A 22 -6.18 6.06 4.08
N ALA A 23 -5.81 5.17 5.01
CA ALA A 23 -5.47 5.57 6.37
C ALA A 23 -4.16 6.36 6.42
N ILE A 24 -3.17 5.98 5.61
CA ILE A 24 -1.89 6.68 5.49
C ILE A 24 -2.10 8.07 4.88
N ALA A 25 -2.94 8.18 3.85
CA ALA A 25 -3.29 9.46 3.23
C ALA A 25 -3.88 10.43 4.26
N LYS A 26 -4.86 9.97 5.04
CA LYS A 26 -5.45 10.77 6.13
C LYS A 26 -4.43 11.15 7.20
N LEU A 27 -3.51 10.24 7.55
CA LEU A 27 -2.54 10.46 8.63
C LEU A 27 -1.41 11.41 8.22
N LEU A 28 -0.99 11.36 6.96
CA LEU A 28 0.12 12.15 6.43
C LEU A 28 -0.34 13.39 5.63
N GLY A 29 -1.65 13.58 5.47
CA GLY A 29 -2.22 14.74 4.77
C GLY A 29 -2.15 14.66 3.25
N TYR A 30 -2.10 13.45 2.67
CA TYR A 30 -2.20 13.31 1.21
C TYR A 30 -3.65 13.49 0.76
N GLU A 31 -3.85 14.11 -0.41
CA GLU A 31 -5.17 14.33 -1.01
C GLU A 31 -5.95 13.02 -1.26
N SER A 32 -5.25 11.92 -1.51
CA SER A 32 -5.90 10.66 -1.84
C SER A 32 -5.06 9.43 -1.48
N ALA A 33 -5.72 8.27 -1.39
CA ALA A 33 -5.04 6.98 -1.26
C ALA A 33 -4.09 6.71 -2.44
N ASN A 34 -4.41 7.23 -3.63
CA ASN A 34 -3.53 7.13 -4.80
C ASN A 34 -2.25 7.94 -4.59
N ALA A 35 -2.34 9.17 -4.07
CA ALA A 35 -1.17 9.98 -3.74
C ALA A 35 -0.26 9.29 -2.70
N ALA A 36 -0.86 8.63 -1.69
CA ALA A 36 -0.10 7.82 -0.75
C ALA A 36 0.57 6.59 -1.39
N ASN A 37 -0.05 5.96 -2.40
CA ASN A 37 0.56 4.86 -3.15
C ASN A 37 1.75 5.33 -4.01
N VAL A 38 1.60 6.47 -4.70
CA VAL A 38 2.70 7.09 -5.46
C VAL A 38 3.88 7.41 -4.55
N ALA A 39 3.61 8.00 -3.37
CA ALA A 39 4.65 8.26 -2.38
C ALA A 39 5.32 6.97 -1.88
N PHE A 40 4.55 5.88 -1.69
CA PHE A 40 5.10 4.57 -1.34
C PHE A 40 6.05 4.04 -2.41
N ASN A 41 5.64 4.03 -3.68
CA ASN A 41 6.50 3.54 -4.78
C ASN A 41 7.75 4.41 -4.94
N ARG A 42 7.63 5.73 -4.76
CA ARG A 42 8.78 6.65 -4.75
C ARG A 42 9.75 6.32 -3.62
N ALA A 43 9.26 6.15 -2.40
CA ALA A 43 10.10 5.79 -1.25
C ALA A 43 10.71 4.40 -1.39
N LEU A 44 9.99 3.45 -2.00
CA LEU A 44 10.50 2.12 -2.30
C LEU A 44 11.66 2.21 -3.29
N ARG A 45 11.53 2.99 -4.38
CA ARG A 45 12.61 3.22 -5.37
C ARG A 45 13.85 3.90 -4.80
N ALA A 46 13.70 4.72 -3.77
CA ALA A 46 14.83 5.35 -3.09
C ALA A 46 15.67 4.35 -2.26
N ARG A 47 15.20 3.11 -2.07
CA ARG A 47 15.94 2.05 -1.35
C ARG A 47 16.87 1.27 -2.27
N PRO A 48 17.90 0.61 -1.73
CA PRO A 48 18.75 -0.31 -2.49
C PRO A 48 17.93 -1.43 -3.18
N ALA A 49 18.40 -1.92 -4.33
CA ALA A 49 17.69 -2.93 -5.12
C ALA A 49 17.35 -4.22 -4.36
N ALA A 50 18.20 -4.62 -3.40
CA ALA A 50 17.95 -5.76 -2.52
C ALA A 50 16.76 -5.52 -1.59
N GLU A 51 16.68 -4.33 -0.97
CA GLU A 51 15.55 -3.92 -0.13
C GLU A 51 14.27 -3.73 -0.96
N GLN A 52 14.37 -3.18 -2.17
CA GLN A 52 13.24 -3.05 -3.08
C GLN A 52 12.57 -4.40 -3.36
N LYS A 53 13.37 -5.42 -3.71
CA LYS A 53 12.85 -6.78 -3.97
C LYS A 53 12.17 -7.36 -2.74
N LEU A 54 12.76 -7.18 -1.55
CA LEU A 54 12.19 -7.66 -0.30
C LEU A 54 10.86 -6.98 0.02
N LEU A 55 10.82 -5.65 -0.06
CA LEU A 55 9.62 -4.84 0.21
C LEU A 55 8.50 -5.14 -0.79
N ARG A 56 8.82 -5.28 -2.08
CA ARG A 56 7.85 -5.69 -3.11
C ARG A 56 7.28 -7.08 -2.82
N LYS A 57 8.11 -8.05 -2.42
CA LYS A 57 7.66 -9.41 -2.08
C LYS A 57 6.73 -9.39 -0.86
N GLN A 58 7.09 -8.64 0.19
CA GLN A 58 6.27 -8.49 1.39
C GLN A 58 4.92 -7.82 1.08
N GLU A 59 4.93 -6.76 0.26
CA GLU A 59 3.72 -6.06 -0.11
C GLU A 59 2.80 -6.92 -1.00
N LYS A 60 3.37 -7.69 -1.93
CA LYS A 60 2.61 -8.67 -2.73
C LYS A 60 1.90 -9.69 -1.84
N LEU A 61 2.63 -10.31 -0.90
CA LEU A 61 2.05 -11.27 0.05
C LEU A 61 0.93 -10.65 0.89
N ARG A 62 1.07 -9.39 1.29
CA ARG A 62 0.00 -8.67 2.01
C ARG A 62 -1.22 -8.41 1.17
N LEU A 63 -1.05 -8.01 -0.08
CA LEU A 63 -2.16 -7.79 -1.01
C LEU A 63 -2.90 -9.10 -1.29
N ASP A 64 -2.17 -10.21 -1.42
CA ASP A 64 -2.75 -11.56 -1.52
C ASP A 64 -3.57 -11.92 -0.27
N ALA A 65 -2.98 -11.81 0.92
CA ALA A 65 -3.68 -12.07 2.18
C ALA A 65 -4.90 -11.14 2.39
N LEU A 66 -4.82 -9.88 1.95
CA LEU A 66 -5.93 -8.95 1.99
C LEU A 66 -7.06 -9.38 1.04
N ALA A 67 -6.72 -9.84 -0.18
CA ALA A 67 -7.71 -10.36 -1.11
C ALA A 67 -8.45 -11.57 -0.55
N GLU A 68 -7.74 -12.50 0.09
CA GLU A 68 -8.35 -13.65 0.77
C GLU A 68 -9.26 -13.22 1.91
N ARG A 69 -8.82 -12.29 2.76
CA ARG A 69 -9.66 -11.75 3.85
C ARG A 69 -10.91 -11.03 3.35
N VAL A 70 -10.83 -10.33 2.23
CA VAL A 70 -11.98 -9.67 1.62
C VAL A 70 -12.97 -10.69 1.08
N ARG A 71 -12.50 -11.80 0.48
CA ARG A 71 -13.34 -12.91 0.05
C ARG A 71 -14.00 -13.65 1.22
N ALA A 72 -13.26 -13.85 2.31
CA ALA A 72 -13.74 -14.55 3.50
C ALA A 72 -14.59 -13.69 4.44
N ARG A 73 -14.85 -12.41 4.12
CA ARG A 73 -15.62 -11.50 4.97
C ARG A 73 -17.13 -11.65 4.71
N PRO A 74 -17.90 -12.22 5.66
CA PRO A 74 -19.35 -12.41 5.48
C PRO A 74 -20.16 -11.11 5.53
N ASN A 75 -19.59 -10.04 6.10
CA ASN A 75 -20.28 -8.77 6.33
C ASN A 75 -20.17 -7.78 5.15
N LEU A 76 -19.60 -8.18 4.02
CA LEU A 76 -19.50 -7.34 2.82
C LEU A 76 -20.42 -7.87 1.73
N SER A 77 -21.18 -6.99 1.09
CA SER A 77 -21.94 -7.36 -0.10
C SER A 77 -21.00 -7.73 -1.25
N GLU A 78 -21.44 -8.57 -2.17
CA GLU A 78 -20.66 -8.98 -3.35
C GLU A 78 -20.15 -7.78 -4.17
N ARG A 79 -20.93 -6.69 -4.24
CA ARG A 79 -20.51 -5.43 -4.87
C ARG A 79 -19.31 -4.78 -4.16
N GLU A 80 -19.30 -4.79 -2.83
CA GLU A 80 -18.23 -4.24 -2.00
C GLU A 80 -16.97 -5.11 -2.10
N ILE A 81 -17.13 -6.43 -2.03
CA ILE A 81 -16.07 -7.42 -2.26
C ILE A 81 -15.44 -7.19 -3.63
N GLY A 82 -16.26 -7.08 -4.69
CA GLY A 82 -15.79 -6.83 -6.05
C GLY A 82 -15.04 -5.50 -6.21
N ARG A 83 -15.51 -4.42 -5.57
CA ARG A 83 -14.80 -3.12 -5.56
C ARG A 83 -13.44 -3.21 -4.87
N GLN A 84 -13.38 -3.86 -3.71
CA GLN A 84 -12.14 -4.03 -2.97
C GLN A 84 -11.14 -4.93 -3.72
N LEU A 85 -11.60 -6.04 -4.30
CA LEU A 85 -10.75 -6.92 -5.10
C LEU A 85 -10.19 -6.21 -6.35
N ARG A 86 -10.99 -5.39 -7.05
CA ARG A 86 -10.49 -4.57 -8.16
C ARG A 86 -9.42 -3.59 -7.71
N THR A 87 -9.61 -2.95 -6.55
CA THR A 87 -8.62 -2.04 -5.96
C THR A 87 -7.32 -2.79 -5.63
N ILE A 88 -7.42 -3.96 -5.01
CA ILE A 88 -6.25 -4.79 -4.69
C ILE A 88 -5.52 -5.23 -5.97
N SER A 89 -6.26 -5.65 -7.00
CA SER A 89 -5.66 -6.04 -8.28
C SER A 89 -4.92 -4.87 -8.93
N ARG A 90 -5.49 -3.66 -8.90
CA ARG A 90 -4.82 -2.46 -9.40
C ARG A 90 -3.52 -2.17 -8.65
N LEU A 91 -3.55 -2.24 -7.31
CA LEU A 91 -2.35 -2.04 -6.49
C LEU A 91 -1.25 -3.06 -6.81
N ARG A 92 -1.62 -4.32 -7.12
CA ARG A 92 -0.65 -5.34 -7.55
C ARG A 92 -0.06 -5.02 -8.91
N SER A 93 -0.87 -4.56 -9.86
CA SER A 93 -0.40 -4.14 -11.18
C SER A 93 0.53 -2.95 -11.08
N GLU A 94 0.21 -1.93 -10.27
CA GLU A 94 1.08 -0.77 -10.03
C GLU A 94 2.41 -1.18 -9.36
N LEU A 95 2.38 -2.14 -8.44
CA LEU A 95 3.60 -2.69 -7.82
C LEU A 95 4.47 -3.52 -8.79
N ALA A 96 3.86 -4.12 -9.81
CA ALA A 96 4.51 -5.01 -10.77
C ALA A 96 4.94 -4.30 -12.07
N ALA A 97 4.24 -3.25 -12.47
CA ALA A 97 4.47 -2.48 -13.70
C ALA A 97 5.56 -1.41 -13.54
N GLU A 98 6.32 -1.41 -12.43
CA GLU A 98 7.23 -0.34 -12.04
C GLU A 98 8.66 -0.79 -11.70
#